data_AF-A0A537HNM7-F1
#
_entry.id   AF-A0A537HNM7-F1
#
_cell.length_a   1.000
_cell.length_b   1.000
_cell.length_c   1.000
_cell.angle_alpha   90.00
_cell.angle_beta   90.00
_cell.angle_gamma   90.00
#
_symmetry.space_group_name_H-M   'P 1'
#
loop_
_entity.id
_entity.type
_entity.pdbx_description
1 polymer ?
#
loop_
_entity_poly.entity_id
_entity_poly.type
_entity_poly.pdbx_seq_one_letter_code
_entity_poly.pdbx_strand_id
1 'polypeptide(L)'
;MTMGELPPEKLRLECPPDSVGCETSAELGLAEGIIGQERALKALRFGVEMKAKGFNIYAAGVPLSGKRPATRNYLVELARKMPTPSDWAYVNNFENPFEPTALKFPAGRAQVFKKDLKSVM
;
A
#
# COMPACT_ATOMS: atom_id res chain seq x y z
N MET A 1 -47.75 -21.79 8.03
CA MET A 1 -46.48 -22.16 7.38
C MET A 1 -46.05 -23.50 7.97
N THR A 2 -46.24 -24.58 7.24
CA THR A 2 -45.74 -25.90 7.64
C THR A 2 -44.21 -25.89 7.47
N MET A 3 -43.47 -25.89 8.58
CA MET A 3 -42.03 -26.12 8.54
C MET A 3 -41.79 -27.59 8.18
N GLY A 4 -41.48 -27.85 6.91
CA GLY A 4 -41.04 -29.17 6.48
C GLY A 4 -39.60 -29.43 6.93
N GLU A 5 -39.32 -30.65 7.36
CA GLU A 5 -37.96 -31.06 7.75
C GLU A 5 -36.98 -30.87 6.57
N LEU A 6 -35.80 -30.32 6.87
CA LEU A 6 -34.75 -30.14 5.88
C LEU A 6 -34.08 -31.48 5.60
N PRO A 7 -33.97 -31.89 4.32
CA PRO A 7 -33.27 -33.12 3.97
C PRO A 7 -31.77 -33.00 4.29
N PRO A 8 -31.08 -34.09 4.70
CA PRO A 8 -29.69 -34.07 5.16
C PRO A 8 -28.71 -33.39 4.20
N GLU A 9 -28.95 -33.51 2.91
CA GLU A 9 -28.10 -32.96 1.84
C GLU A 9 -28.12 -31.43 1.79
N LYS A 10 -29.16 -30.81 2.36
CA LYS A 10 -29.27 -29.34 2.49
C LYS A 10 -28.76 -28.80 3.81
N LEU A 11 -28.32 -29.66 4.72
CA LEU A 11 -27.77 -29.25 6.03
C LEU A 11 -26.31 -28.78 5.92
N ARG A 12 -25.62 -29.10 4.82
CA ARG A 12 -24.22 -28.72 4.60
C ARG A 12 -24.02 -28.19 3.18
N LEU A 13 -23.24 -27.12 3.07
CA LEU A 13 -22.68 -26.71 1.80
C LEU A 13 -21.48 -27.62 1.49
N GLU A 14 -21.59 -28.44 0.46
CA GLU A 14 -20.47 -29.22 -0.06
C GLU A 14 -19.76 -28.43 -1.16
N CYS A 15 -18.44 -28.31 -1.04
CA CYS A 15 -17.58 -27.76 -2.08
C CYS A 15 -16.92 -28.95 -2.79
N PRO A 16 -17.29 -29.26 -4.05
CA PRO A 16 -16.69 -30.37 -4.80
C PRO A 16 -15.19 -30.13 -4.95
N PRO A 17 -14.32 -31.12 -4.68
CA PRO A 17 -12.87 -30.97 -4.84
C PRO A 17 -12.46 -30.48 -6.24
N ASP A 18 -13.15 -30.97 -7.27
CA ASP A 18 -12.93 -30.63 -8.67
C ASP A 18 -13.23 -29.15 -9.00
N SER A 19 -13.91 -28.41 -8.12
CA SER A 19 -14.28 -27.01 -8.35
C SER A 19 -13.12 -26.02 -8.16
N VAL A 20 -12.05 -26.41 -7.47
CA VAL A 20 -10.94 -25.51 -7.10
C VAL A 20 -9.83 -25.52 -8.17
N GLY A 21 -9.78 -26.53 -9.04
CA GLY A 21 -8.90 -26.56 -10.21
C GLY A 21 -7.39 -26.72 -9.92
N CYS A 22 -7.02 -27.15 -8.71
CA CYS A 22 -5.63 -27.47 -8.33
C CYS A 22 -5.60 -28.71 -7.42
N GLU A 23 -4.54 -29.51 -7.50
CA GLU A 23 -4.35 -30.64 -6.57
C GLU A 23 -3.78 -30.15 -5.24
N THR A 24 -2.87 -29.18 -5.28
CA THR A 24 -2.26 -28.58 -4.11
C THR A 24 -2.29 -27.05 -4.16
N SER A 25 -2.40 -26.40 -3.00
CA SER A 25 -2.34 -24.93 -2.91
C SER A 25 -0.97 -24.36 -3.31
N ALA A 26 0.06 -25.19 -3.45
CA ALA A 26 1.38 -24.80 -3.92
C ALA A 26 1.39 -24.51 -5.44
N GLU A 27 0.44 -25.07 -6.20
CA GLU A 27 0.26 -24.77 -7.64
C GLU A 27 -0.36 -23.39 -7.87
N LEU A 28 -1.01 -22.83 -6.85
CA LEU A 28 -1.66 -21.53 -6.93
C LEU A 28 -0.64 -20.41 -6.73
N GLY A 29 -0.60 -19.48 -7.67
CA GLY A 29 0.15 -18.24 -7.51
C GLY A 29 -0.37 -17.41 -6.33
N LEU A 30 0.52 -16.63 -5.72
CA LEU A 30 0.10 -15.66 -4.71
C LEU A 30 -0.89 -14.67 -5.32
N ALA A 31 -2.05 -14.52 -4.68
CA ALA A 31 -3.03 -13.55 -5.12
C ALA A 31 -2.45 -12.13 -5.03
N GLU A 32 -2.42 -11.43 -6.16
CA GLU A 32 -1.98 -10.05 -6.22
C GLU A 32 -3.10 -9.08 -5.83
N GLY A 33 -2.74 -8.03 -5.07
CA GLY A 33 -3.67 -6.96 -4.71
C GLY A 33 -4.61 -7.29 -3.54
N ILE A 34 -5.80 -6.68 -3.55
CA ILE A 34 -6.79 -6.81 -2.48
C ILE A 34 -7.92 -7.72 -2.96
N ILE A 35 -8.00 -8.93 -2.39
CA ILE A 35 -8.98 -9.94 -2.80
C ILE A 35 -10.38 -9.54 -2.37
N GLY A 36 -11.36 -9.63 -3.29
CA GLY A 36 -12.79 -9.46 -2.99
C GLY A 36 -13.20 -8.04 -2.56
N GLN A 37 -12.36 -7.02 -2.77
CA GLN A 37 -12.59 -5.65 -2.31
C GLN A 37 -12.45 -4.64 -3.46
N GLU A 38 -13.18 -4.85 -4.56
CA GLU A 38 -13.11 -4.01 -5.75
C GLU A 38 -13.37 -2.53 -5.48
N ARG A 39 -14.35 -2.22 -4.61
CA ARG A 39 -14.68 -0.84 -4.23
C ARG A 39 -13.50 -0.17 -3.51
N ALA A 40 -12.84 -0.89 -2.60
CA ALA A 40 -11.70 -0.36 -1.86
C ALA A 40 -10.50 -0.11 -2.80
N LEU A 41 -10.25 -1.02 -3.75
CA LEU A 41 -9.22 -0.86 -4.77
C LEU A 41 -9.45 0.36 -5.65
N LYS A 42 -10.68 0.56 -6.14
CA LYS A 42 -11.04 1.73 -6.96
C LYS A 42 -10.83 3.04 -6.18
N ALA A 43 -11.25 3.09 -4.92
CA ALA A 43 -11.07 4.26 -4.06
C ALA A 43 -9.57 4.54 -3.77
N LEU A 44 -8.79 3.49 -3.52
CA LEU A 44 -7.35 3.61 -3.30
C LEU A 44 -6.63 4.12 -4.56
N ARG A 45 -6.94 3.57 -5.74
CA ARG A 45 -6.38 4.05 -7.01
C ARG A 45 -6.68 5.53 -7.24
N PHE A 46 -7.97 5.90 -7.15
CA PHE A 46 -8.40 7.27 -7.34
C PHE A 46 -7.72 8.24 -6.37
N GLY A 47 -7.67 7.88 -5.09
CA GLY A 47 -7.05 8.74 -4.07
C GLY A 47 -5.55 8.93 -4.26
N VAL A 48 -4.83 7.89 -4.71
CA VAL A 48 -3.38 7.98 -4.90
C VAL A 48 -3.01 8.74 -6.18
N GLU A 49 -3.86 8.68 -7.21
CA GLU A 49 -3.65 9.46 -8.44
C GLU A 49 -3.91 10.97 -8.25
N MET A 50 -4.60 11.34 -7.17
CA MET A 50 -4.90 12.75 -6.86
C MET A 50 -3.63 13.50 -6.41
N LYS A 51 -3.11 14.37 -7.26
CA LYS A 51 -1.89 15.17 -6.99
C LYS A 51 -2.15 16.48 -6.23
N ALA A 52 -3.41 16.84 -6.03
CA ALA A 52 -3.78 18.06 -5.32
C ALA A 52 -3.42 17.96 -3.83
N LYS A 53 -2.91 19.05 -3.26
CA LYS A 53 -2.64 19.14 -1.81
C LYS A 53 -3.94 19.01 -1.02
N GLY A 54 -3.87 18.36 0.14
CA GLY A 54 -5.01 18.19 1.04
C GLY A 54 -5.80 16.90 0.85
N PHE A 55 -5.49 16.09 -0.17
CA PHE A 55 -6.09 14.78 -0.37
C PHE A 55 -5.33 13.70 0.41
N ASN A 56 -6.02 13.05 1.34
CA ASN A 56 -5.51 11.93 2.13
C ASN A 56 -6.49 10.75 2.02
N ILE A 57 -5.97 9.53 2.17
CA ILE A 57 -6.78 8.31 2.12
C ILE A 57 -6.83 7.69 3.52
N TYR A 58 -8.03 7.33 3.97
CA TYR A 58 -8.25 6.59 5.21
C TYR A 58 -8.83 5.21 4.90
N ALA A 59 -8.18 4.16 5.40
CA ALA A 59 -8.59 2.77 5.19
C ALA A 59 -9.33 2.21 6.41
N ALA A 60 -10.64 2.03 6.29
CA ALA A 60 -11.52 1.51 7.34
C ALA A 60 -11.94 0.05 7.08
N GLY A 61 -12.32 -0.67 8.13
CA GLY A 61 -12.86 -2.03 8.04
C GLY A 61 -12.59 -2.83 9.30
N VAL A 62 -13.19 -4.03 9.39
CA VAL A 62 -13.11 -4.89 10.59
C VAL A 62 -11.65 -5.24 10.96
N PRO A 63 -11.34 -5.43 12.25
CA PRO A 63 -10.02 -5.90 12.68
C PRO A 63 -9.57 -7.14 11.89
N LEU A 64 -8.27 -7.27 11.66
CA LEU A 64 -7.64 -8.40 10.93
C LEU A 64 -8.08 -8.57 9.46
N SER A 65 -8.85 -7.65 8.87
CA SER A 65 -9.24 -7.71 7.46
C SER A 65 -8.12 -7.42 6.44
N GLY A 66 -6.86 -7.51 6.83
CA GLY A 66 -5.72 -7.33 5.92
C GLY A 66 -5.51 -5.92 5.35
N LYS A 67 -6.16 -4.86 5.87
CA LYS A 67 -6.08 -3.48 5.31
C LYS A 67 -4.66 -2.98 5.12
N ARG A 68 -3.82 -3.11 6.15
CA ARG A 68 -2.43 -2.63 6.13
C ARG A 68 -1.58 -3.33 5.06
N PRO A 69 -1.47 -4.68 5.05
CA PRO A 69 -0.68 -5.36 4.02
C PRO A 69 -1.25 -5.12 2.61
N ALA A 70 -2.57 -5.13 2.46
CA ALA A 70 -3.25 -4.86 1.20
C ALA A 70 -2.91 -3.47 0.62
N THR A 71 -3.07 -2.41 1.42
CA THR A 71 -2.72 -1.04 1.02
C THR A 71 -1.22 -0.89 0.76
N ARG A 72 -0.37 -1.46 1.61
CA ARG A 72 1.09 -1.36 1.46
C ARG A 72 1.56 -2.02 0.17
N ASN A 73 1.09 -3.23 -0.14
CA ASN A 73 1.48 -3.96 -1.34
C ASN A 73 1.10 -3.16 -2.60
N TYR A 74 -0.12 -2.62 -2.64
CA TYR A 74 -0.56 -1.75 -3.72
C TYR A 74 0.34 -0.51 -3.89
N LEU A 75 0.64 0.20 -2.80
CA LEU A 75 1.48 1.40 -2.84
C LEU A 75 2.93 1.10 -3.25
N VAL A 76 3.49 -0.03 -2.83
CA VAL A 76 4.84 -0.46 -3.22
C VAL A 76 4.90 -0.74 -4.72
N GLU A 77 3.93 -1.47 -5.27
CA GLU A 77 3.85 -1.75 -6.71
C GLU A 77 3.68 -0.48 -7.54
N LEU A 78 2.93 0.50 -7.03
CA LEU A 78 2.83 1.80 -7.69
C LEU A 78 4.13 2.60 -7.60
N ALA A 79 4.74 2.68 -6.42
CA ALA A 79 5.96 3.45 -6.19
C ALA A 79 7.13 2.96 -7.05
N ARG A 80 7.22 1.65 -7.33
CA ARG A 80 8.21 1.06 -8.25
C ARG A 80 8.14 1.64 -9.67
N LYS A 81 6.98 2.14 -10.09
CA LYS A 81 6.73 2.72 -11.42
C LYS A 81 6.88 4.25 -11.43
N MET A 82 7.12 4.86 -10.28
CA MET A 82 7.24 6.31 -10.13
C MET A 82 8.70 6.76 -10.15
N PRO A 83 8.98 8.02 -10.54
CA PRO A 83 10.33 8.56 -10.45
C PRO A 83 10.83 8.52 -9.01
N THR A 84 12.13 8.27 -8.84
CA THR A 84 12.79 8.31 -7.53
C THR A 84 12.53 9.67 -6.87
N PRO A 85 12.07 9.69 -5.60
CA PRO A 85 11.77 10.94 -4.91
C PRO A 85 13.03 11.79 -4.74
N SER A 86 12.84 13.11 -4.64
CA SER A 86 13.91 14.04 -4.29
C SER A 86 14.48 13.74 -2.91
N ASP A 87 15.79 13.96 -2.75
CA ASP A 87 16.40 13.99 -1.44
C ASP A 87 16.07 15.31 -0.74
N TRP A 88 16.01 15.28 0.58
CA TRP A 88 15.85 16.47 1.42
C TRP A 88 16.97 16.51 2.44
N ALA A 89 17.58 17.68 2.62
CA ALA A 89 18.55 17.92 3.69
C ALA A 89 18.15 19.16 4.48
N TYR A 90 18.16 19.04 5.81
CA TYR A 90 18.05 20.19 6.69
C TYR A 90 19.44 20.78 6.91
N VAL A 91 19.57 22.08 6.66
CA VAL A 91 20.78 22.84 6.96
C VAL A 91 20.51 23.81 8.10
N ASN A 92 21.55 24.12 8.87
CA ASN A 92 21.44 25.11 9.92
C ASN A 92 21.07 26.46 9.32
N ASN A 93 20.08 27.11 9.91
CA ASN A 93 19.75 28.49 9.61
C ASN A 93 20.57 29.39 10.56
N PHE A 94 21.48 30.18 10.00
CA PHE A 94 22.39 31.01 10.79
C PHE A 94 21.71 32.22 11.46
N GLU A 95 20.56 32.66 10.93
CA GLU A 95 19.77 33.74 11.53
C GLU A 95 18.91 33.22 12.68
N ASN A 96 18.31 32.04 12.51
CA ASN A 96 17.48 31.40 13.51
C ASN A 96 17.77 29.89 13.61
N PRO A 97 18.64 29.45 14.55
CA PRO A 97 19.00 28.04 14.71
C PRO A 97 17.84 27.10 15.05
N PHE A 98 16.71 27.63 15.54
CA PHE A 98 15.51 26.84 15.84
C PHE A 98 14.65 26.56 14.60
N GLU A 99 14.95 27.19 13.46
CA GLU A 99 14.22 27.07 12.21
C GLU A 99 15.15 26.59 11.07
N PRO A 100 15.57 25.32 11.07
CA PRO A 100 16.45 24.79 10.04
C PRO A 100 15.81 24.88 8.64
N THR A 101 16.61 25.25 7.65
CA THR A 101 16.15 25.38 6.27
C THR A 101 16.17 24.02 5.57
N ALA A 102 15.06 23.66 4.91
CA ALA A 102 14.97 22.44 4.11
C ALA A 102 15.41 22.70 2.66
N LEU A 103 16.49 22.04 2.24
CA LEU A 103 16.98 22.06 0.86
C LEU A 103 16.49 20.81 0.12
N LYS A 104 15.95 21.01 -1.08
CA LYS A 104 15.48 19.94 -1.98
C LYS A 104 16.55 19.64 -3.03
N PHE A 105 16.95 18.38 -3.14
CA PHE A 105 17.94 17.93 -4.11
C PHE A 105 17.36 16.88 -5.08
N PRO A 106 17.90 16.78 -6.31
CA PRO A 106 17.68 15.60 -7.13
C PRO A 106 18.11 14.32 -6.37
N ALA A 107 17.49 13.19 -6.70
CA ALA A 107 17.75 11.92 -6.03
C ALA A 107 19.26 11.58 -5.98
N GLY A 108 19.75 11.21 -4.80
CA GLY A 108 21.15 10.88 -4.52
C GLY A 108 22.10 12.08 -4.35
N ARG A 109 21.69 13.31 -4.66
CA ARG A 109 22.58 14.48 -4.61
C ARG A 109 22.78 15.05 -3.21
N ALA A 110 21.86 14.83 -2.28
CA ALA A 110 22.03 15.34 -0.91
C ALA A 110 23.23 14.70 -0.20
N GLN A 111 23.54 13.44 -0.52
CA GLN A 111 24.72 12.76 0.02
C GLN A 111 26.03 13.33 -0.51
N VAL A 112 26.06 13.77 -1.78
CA VAL A 112 27.22 14.45 -2.37
C VAL A 112 27.43 15.78 -1.66
N PHE A 113 26.37 16.59 -1.55
CA PHE A 113 26.40 17.87 -0.83
C PHE A 113 26.93 17.71 0.61
N LYS A 114 26.49 16.68 1.33
CA LYS A 114 26.99 16.38 2.68
C LYS A 114 28.49 16.07 2.71
N LYS A 115 29.02 15.36 1.71
CA LYS A 115 30.45 15.04 1.62
C LYS A 115 31.26 16.31 1.31
N ASP A 116 30.79 17.12 0.39
CA ASP A 116 31.46 18.36 -0.02
C ASP A 116 31.57 19.32 1.19
N LEU A 117 30.48 19.50 1.96
CA LEU A 117 30.51 20.30 3.19
C LEU A 117 31.56 19.81 4.21
N LYS A 118 31.71 18.49 4.36
CA LYS A 118 32.72 17.90 5.26
C LYS A 118 34.16 18.11 4.79
N SER A 119 34.37 18.33 3.50
CA SER A 119 35.71 18.54 2.94
C SER A 119 36.20 20.00 3.06
N VAL A 120 35.28 20.93 3.35
CA VAL A 120 35.55 22.36 3.49
C VAL A 120 35.66 22.78 4.97
N MET A 121 35.25 21.91 5.90
CA MET A 121 35.53 22.03 7.34
C MET A 121 36.87 21.38 7.67
#